data_AF-X0XLW7-F1
#
_entry.id   AF-X0XLW7-F1
#
_cell.length_a   1.000
_cell.length_b   1.000
_cell.length_c   1.000
_cell.angle_alpha   90.00
_cell.angle_beta   90.00
_cell.angle_gamma   90.00
#
_symmetry.space_group_name_H-M   'P 1'
#
loop_
_entity.id
_entity.type
_entity.pdbx_description
1 polymer ?
#
loop_
_entity_poly.entity_id
_entity_poly.type
_entity_poly.pdbx_seq_one_letter_code
_entity_poly.pdbx_strand_id
1 'polypeptide(L)'
;KEMGVSSDKLKAKVVELHEFNPMLGFRGCRLGVVYPEINEMQVKAIFEAALEVQAAGKKPLPEIEVPLVGKLEEFLKIKALVHKVARETGAEGKLHYAVGTMIEVPRAALTADEIAKEADFLSFGTNDLTQMTCGFSRDDAGKFLKHYVEMGIYERDPFQSIDQTGVGILMQLCVEKARKANPKIEIGICGEHGGEPKSVEFCHRI
;
A
#
# COMPACT_ATOMS: atom_id res chain seq x y z
N LYS A 1 -15.87 31.16 1.02
CA LYS A 1 -16.70 31.94 1.97
C LYS A 1 -17.17 31.07 3.15
N GLU A 2 -17.48 29.79 2.96
CA GLU A 2 -17.96 28.90 4.04
C GLU A 2 -16.96 28.66 5.19
N MET A 3 -15.65 28.59 4.90
CA MET A 3 -14.64 28.39 5.95
C MET A 3 -14.23 29.66 6.72
N GLY A 4 -14.71 30.85 6.33
CA GLY A 4 -14.34 32.12 6.97
C GLY A 4 -12.84 32.53 6.84
N VAL A 5 -12.10 31.96 5.87
CA VAL A 5 -10.65 32.20 5.71
C VAL A 5 -10.35 33.11 4.51
N SER A 6 -9.29 33.93 4.60
CA SER A 6 -8.85 34.81 3.50
C SER A 6 -8.27 34.01 2.32
N SER A 7 -8.39 34.59 1.12
CA SER A 7 -7.81 34.01 -0.11
C SER A 7 -6.29 33.83 0.00
N ASP A 8 -5.59 34.78 0.62
CA ASP A 8 -4.13 34.72 0.76
C ASP A 8 -3.69 33.58 1.69
N LYS A 9 -4.44 33.32 2.77
CA LYS A 9 -4.16 32.18 3.65
C LYS A 9 -4.42 30.85 2.93
N LEU A 10 -5.43 30.77 2.07
CA LEU A 10 -5.64 29.58 1.22
C LEU A 10 -4.50 29.38 0.23
N LYS A 11 -4.07 30.43 -0.47
CA LYS A 11 -2.93 30.36 -1.40
C LYS A 11 -1.64 29.96 -0.70
N ALA A 12 -1.37 30.52 0.48
CA ALA A 12 -0.21 30.14 1.27
C ALA A 12 -0.23 28.65 1.61
N LYS A 13 -1.39 28.10 1.99
CA LYS A 13 -1.51 26.66 2.27
C LYS A 13 -1.33 25.80 1.02
N VAL A 14 -1.84 26.22 -0.14
CA VAL A 14 -1.63 25.52 -1.41
C VAL A 14 -0.14 25.46 -1.76
N VAL A 15 0.57 26.58 -1.61
CA VAL A 15 2.02 26.64 -1.86
C VAL A 15 2.79 25.78 -0.86
N GLU A 16 2.40 25.80 0.42
CA GLU A 16 2.99 24.96 1.47
C GLU A 16 2.85 23.46 1.20
N LEU A 17 1.70 23.03 0.68
CA LEU A 17 1.41 21.63 0.35
C LEU A 17 1.90 21.22 -1.03
N HIS A 18 2.44 22.14 -1.83
CA HIS A 18 2.93 21.82 -3.17
C HIS A 18 4.24 21.04 -3.08
N GLU A 19 4.31 19.92 -3.79
CA GLU A 19 5.49 19.07 -3.84
C GLU A 19 6.03 18.97 -5.28
N PHE A 20 7.36 18.91 -5.39
CA PHE A 20 8.01 18.77 -6.70
C PHE A 20 7.74 17.40 -7.34
N ASN A 21 7.76 16.32 -6.56
CA ASN A 21 7.43 14.95 -7.00
C ASN A 21 6.36 14.32 -6.09
N PRO A 22 5.07 14.59 -6.31
CA PRO A 22 4.00 14.15 -5.40
C PRO A 22 3.90 12.63 -5.22
N MET A 23 4.31 11.84 -6.23
CA MET A 23 4.34 10.37 -6.13
C MET A 23 5.23 9.86 -5.00
N LEU A 24 6.36 10.53 -4.74
CA LEU A 24 7.30 10.19 -3.65
C LEU A 24 7.13 11.08 -2.42
N GLY A 25 6.07 11.88 -2.36
CA GLY A 25 5.88 12.95 -1.39
C GLY A 25 5.23 12.55 -0.07
N PHE A 26 4.53 13.50 0.52
CA PHE A 26 3.94 13.41 1.86
C PHE A 26 2.55 12.77 1.82
N ARG A 27 2.54 11.45 1.64
CA ARG A 27 1.33 10.62 1.49
C ARG A 27 1.48 9.26 2.19
N GLY A 28 0.42 8.45 2.12
CA GLY A 28 0.41 7.09 2.66
C GLY A 28 0.71 7.04 4.17
N CYS A 29 1.48 6.04 4.62
CA CYS A 29 1.82 5.90 6.03
C CYS A 29 2.52 7.13 6.62
N ARG A 30 3.28 7.90 5.82
CA ARG A 30 4.00 9.10 6.27
C ARG A 30 3.01 10.16 6.78
N LEU A 31 1.94 10.39 6.02
CA LEU A 31 0.88 11.30 6.40
C LEU A 31 0.15 10.80 7.65
N GLY A 32 -0.20 9.51 7.69
CA GLY A 32 -0.88 8.89 8.84
C GLY A 32 -0.04 8.80 10.11
N VAL A 33 1.29 8.83 10.01
CA VAL A 33 2.19 8.91 11.18
C VAL A 33 2.24 10.33 11.74
N VAL A 34 2.25 11.36 10.88
CA VAL A 34 2.33 12.76 11.30
C VAL A 34 0.97 13.30 11.75
N TYR A 35 -0.11 12.91 11.07
CA TYR A 35 -1.50 13.28 11.37
C TYR A 35 -2.33 12.02 11.67
N PRO A 36 -2.10 11.39 12.83
CA PRO A 36 -2.75 10.13 13.20
C PRO A 36 -4.28 10.22 13.23
N GLU A 37 -4.85 11.40 13.46
CA GLU A 37 -6.30 11.64 13.49
C GLU A 37 -7.00 11.22 12.18
N ILE A 38 -6.30 11.24 11.05
CA ILE A 38 -6.83 10.78 9.75
C ILE A 38 -7.06 9.27 9.80
N ASN A 39 -6.05 8.52 10.23
CA ASN A 39 -6.14 7.06 10.33
C ASN A 39 -7.07 6.64 11.49
N GLU A 40 -7.08 7.39 12.60
CA GLU A 40 -8.01 7.13 13.70
C GLU A 40 -9.47 7.23 13.23
N MET A 41 -9.79 8.27 12.47
CA MET A 41 -11.11 8.45 11.87
C MET A 41 -11.46 7.31 10.89
N GLN A 42 -10.56 6.96 9.97
CA GLN A 42 -10.82 5.90 8.99
C GLN A 42 -11.01 4.53 9.63
N VAL A 43 -10.13 4.16 10.56
CA VAL A 43 -10.20 2.87 11.27
C VAL A 43 -11.45 2.80 12.14
N LYS A 44 -11.81 3.90 12.82
CA LYS A 44 -13.04 3.98 13.60
C LYS A 44 -14.26 3.73 12.72
N ALA A 45 -14.33 4.39 11.56
CA ALA A 45 -15.42 4.19 10.61
C ALA A 45 -15.53 2.75 10.12
N ILE A 46 -14.40 2.09 9.83
CA ILE A 46 -14.35 0.67 9.43
C ILE A 46 -14.91 -0.23 10.55
N PHE A 47 -14.45 -0.04 11.79
CA PHE A 47 -14.87 -0.88 12.91
C PHE A 47 -16.32 -0.65 13.32
N GLU A 48 -16.80 0.59 13.37
CA GLU A 48 -18.21 0.89 13.67
C GLU A 48 -19.13 0.26 12.62
N ALA A 49 -18.82 0.40 11.33
CA ALA A 49 -19.59 -0.24 10.27
C ALA A 49 -19.55 -1.78 10.36
N ALA A 50 -18.40 -2.38 10.65
CA ALA A 50 -18.29 -3.82 10.82
C ALA A 50 -19.08 -4.32 12.05
N LEU A 51 -19.10 -3.57 13.15
CA LEU A 51 -19.90 -3.91 14.33
C LEU A 51 -21.41 -3.85 14.02
N GLU A 52 -21.87 -2.85 13.28
CA GLU A 52 -23.28 -2.78 12.83
C GLU A 52 -23.67 -3.97 11.96
N VAL A 53 -22.81 -4.31 10.98
CA VAL A 53 -23.02 -5.48 10.10
C VAL A 53 -23.00 -6.79 10.90
N GLN A 54 -22.15 -6.91 11.92
CA GLN A 54 -22.15 -8.05 12.83
C GLN A 54 -23.44 -8.13 13.65
N ALA A 55 -23.93 -7.01 14.17
CA ALA A 55 -25.19 -6.95 14.92
C ALA A 55 -26.41 -7.33 14.05
N ALA A 56 -26.33 -7.09 12.73
CA ALA A 56 -27.30 -7.57 11.75
C ALA A 56 -27.17 -9.08 11.41
N GLY A 57 -26.36 -9.83 12.15
CA GLY A 57 -26.20 -11.28 12.01
C GLY A 57 -25.26 -11.72 10.89
N LYS A 58 -24.44 -10.82 10.35
CA LYS A 58 -23.40 -11.14 9.37
C LYS A 58 -22.03 -11.33 10.05
N LYS A 59 -21.03 -11.77 9.28
CA LYS A 59 -19.67 -12.03 9.76
C LYS A 59 -18.65 -11.23 8.96
N PRO A 60 -18.52 -9.91 9.21
CA PRO A 60 -17.52 -9.11 8.53
C PRO A 60 -16.12 -9.50 8.99
N LEU A 61 -15.17 -9.48 8.06
CA LEU A 61 -13.74 -9.77 8.27
C LEU A 61 -12.92 -8.60 7.71
N PRO A 62 -12.91 -7.43 8.37
CA PRO A 62 -12.17 -6.28 7.87
C PRO A 62 -10.66 -6.52 7.87
N GLU A 63 -10.03 -6.18 6.76
CA GLU A 63 -8.59 -6.15 6.57
C GLU A 63 -8.15 -4.69 6.40
N ILE A 64 -7.25 -4.23 7.28
CA ILE A 64 -6.74 -2.86 7.27
C ILE A 64 -5.33 -2.88 6.71
N GLU A 65 -5.17 -2.33 5.51
CA GLU A 65 -3.90 -2.28 4.80
C GLU A 65 -3.22 -0.91 4.94
N VAL A 66 -1.96 -0.91 5.35
CA VAL A 66 -1.14 0.32 5.45
C VAL A 66 -0.36 0.55 4.14
N PRO A 67 -0.55 1.69 3.45
CA PRO A 67 0.14 1.98 2.20
C PRO A 67 1.52 2.64 2.42
N LEU A 68 2.40 2.50 1.44
CA LEU A 68 3.71 3.15 1.28
C LEU A 68 4.70 2.92 2.44
N VAL A 69 4.54 1.81 3.16
CA VAL A 69 5.50 1.39 4.17
C VAL A 69 6.83 1.07 3.50
N GLY A 70 7.91 1.66 4.00
CA GLY A 70 9.29 1.33 3.63
C GLY A 70 10.09 0.72 4.77
N LYS A 71 9.69 0.94 6.02
CA LYS A 71 10.38 0.47 7.23
C LYS A 71 9.39 -0.10 8.26
N LEU A 72 9.82 -1.11 9.01
CA LEU A 72 8.98 -1.78 10.00
C LEU A 72 8.37 -0.80 11.01
N GLU A 73 9.13 0.19 11.49
CA GLU A 73 8.62 1.12 12.50
C GLU A 73 7.51 2.03 11.97
N GLU A 74 7.47 2.32 10.68
CA GLU A 74 6.33 3.05 10.07
C GLU A 74 5.07 2.21 10.18
N PHE A 75 5.15 0.93 9.83
CA PHE A 75 4.05 -0.02 9.97
C PHE A 75 3.60 -0.18 11.43
N LEU A 76 4.55 -0.38 12.35
CA LEU A 76 4.24 -0.57 13.78
C LEU A 76 3.51 0.64 14.40
N LYS A 77 3.83 1.87 13.98
CA LYS A 77 3.11 3.06 14.44
C LYS A 77 1.65 3.04 14.04
N ILE A 78 1.36 2.69 12.79
CA ILE A 78 -0.02 2.60 12.30
C ILE A 78 -0.75 1.39 12.89
N LYS A 79 -0.09 0.22 12.96
CA LYS A 79 -0.67 -1.00 13.58
C LYS A 79 -1.06 -0.76 15.04
N ALA A 80 -0.21 -0.09 15.82
CA ALA A 80 -0.53 0.26 17.20
C ALA A 80 -1.77 1.19 17.31
N LEU A 81 -1.89 2.15 16.40
CA LEU A 81 -3.06 3.01 16.29
C LEU A 81 -4.32 2.21 15.95
N VAL A 82 -4.26 1.27 15.01
CA VAL A 82 -5.41 0.41 14.67
C VAL A 82 -5.91 -0.35 15.90
N HIS A 83 -5.00 -0.99 16.65
CA HIS A 83 -5.37 -1.71 17.87
C HIS A 83 -5.92 -0.79 18.98
N LYS A 84 -5.40 0.44 19.10
CA LYS A 84 -5.96 1.45 20.01
C LYS A 84 -7.42 1.75 19.65
N VAL A 85 -7.71 2.02 18.38
CA VAL A 85 -9.08 2.33 17.93
C VAL A 85 -10.01 1.12 18.05
N ALA A 86 -9.49 -0.10 17.84
CA ALA A 86 -10.25 -1.33 18.08
C ALA A 86 -10.73 -1.45 19.53
N ARG A 87 -9.91 -1.04 20.50
CA ARG A 87 -10.30 -0.96 21.92
C ARG A 87 -11.36 0.11 22.16
N GLU A 88 -11.14 1.30 21.63
CA GLU A 88 -12.04 2.45 21.84
C GLU A 88 -13.44 2.22 21.25
N THR A 89 -13.53 1.54 20.12
CA THR A 89 -14.80 1.18 19.46
C THR A 89 -15.43 -0.10 20.03
N GLY A 90 -14.71 -0.85 20.87
CA GLY A 90 -15.14 -2.14 21.38
C GLY A 90 -15.14 -3.26 20.35
N ALA A 91 -14.42 -3.09 19.23
CA ALA A 91 -14.16 -4.11 18.23
C ALA A 91 -13.18 -5.19 18.73
N GLU A 92 -12.24 -4.82 19.62
CA GLU A 92 -11.29 -5.76 20.22
C GLU A 92 -12.03 -6.92 20.92
N GLY A 93 -11.73 -8.16 20.52
CA GLY A 93 -12.37 -9.37 21.05
C GLY A 93 -13.78 -9.67 20.51
N LYS A 94 -14.40 -8.77 19.73
CA LYS A 94 -15.71 -9.00 19.10
C LYS A 94 -15.61 -9.23 17.60
N LEU A 95 -14.76 -8.47 16.92
CA LEU A 95 -14.50 -8.60 15.49
C LEU A 95 -13.19 -9.36 15.27
N HIS A 96 -13.21 -10.25 14.27
CA HIS A 96 -11.99 -10.75 13.66
C HIS A 96 -11.55 -9.72 12.62
N TYR A 97 -10.35 -9.17 12.76
CA TYR A 97 -9.76 -8.24 11.82
C TYR A 97 -8.27 -8.54 11.65
N ALA A 98 -7.71 -8.13 10.52
CA ALA A 98 -6.29 -8.26 10.23
C ALA A 98 -5.69 -6.89 9.88
N VAL A 99 -4.41 -6.70 10.20
CA VAL A 99 -3.63 -5.52 9.86
C VAL A 99 -2.42 -5.94 9.04
N GLY A 100 -2.44 -5.55 7.76
CA GLY A 100 -1.41 -5.87 6.79
C GLY A 100 -0.82 -4.61 6.18
N THR A 101 0.08 -4.80 5.22
CA THR A 101 0.73 -3.68 4.53
C THR A 101 0.89 -3.94 3.05
N MET A 102 0.82 -2.86 2.28
CA MET A 102 1.20 -2.89 0.88
C MET A 102 2.73 -2.97 0.75
N ILE A 103 3.22 -3.84 -0.14
CA ILE A 103 4.61 -3.93 -0.57
C ILE A 103 4.73 -3.23 -1.92
N GLU A 104 4.94 -1.94 -1.84
CA GLU A 104 5.01 -1.03 -3.00
C GLU A 104 6.24 -0.11 -2.99
N VAL A 105 7.02 -0.17 -1.91
CA VAL A 105 8.33 0.49 -1.79
C VAL A 105 9.41 -0.59 -1.89
N PRO A 106 10.43 -0.48 -2.77
CA PRO A 106 11.47 -1.49 -2.92
C PRO A 106 12.15 -1.87 -1.59
N ARG A 107 12.33 -0.91 -0.67
CA ARG A 107 12.87 -1.16 0.66
C ARG A 107 12.04 -2.17 1.46
N ALA A 108 10.70 -2.11 1.39
CA ALA A 108 9.83 -3.05 2.09
C ALA A 108 9.97 -4.48 1.54
N ALA A 109 10.15 -4.63 0.23
CA ALA A 109 10.44 -5.94 -0.37
C ALA A 109 11.80 -6.49 0.12
N LEU A 110 12.83 -5.64 0.20
CA LEU A 110 14.18 -6.02 0.66
C LEU A 110 14.21 -6.42 2.16
N THR A 111 13.37 -5.81 2.99
CA THR A 111 13.28 -6.07 4.44
C THR A 111 11.97 -6.78 4.83
N ALA A 112 11.40 -7.57 3.91
CA ALA A 112 10.10 -8.19 4.10
C ALA A 112 10.06 -9.18 5.28
N ASP A 113 11.20 -9.76 5.66
CA ASP A 113 11.34 -10.64 6.82
C ASP A 113 11.13 -9.93 8.17
N GLU A 114 11.41 -8.63 8.25
CA GLU A 114 11.10 -7.83 9.44
C GLU A 114 9.61 -7.51 9.50
N ILE A 115 9.04 -7.08 8.37
CA ILE A 115 7.63 -6.70 8.24
C ILE A 115 6.70 -7.91 8.46
N ALA A 116 7.03 -9.07 7.88
CA ALA A 116 6.20 -10.27 7.94
C ALA A 116 6.08 -10.90 9.34
N LYS A 117 6.95 -10.53 10.29
CA LYS A 117 6.80 -10.92 11.71
C LYS A 117 5.62 -10.21 12.37
N GLU A 118 5.25 -9.06 11.84
CA GLU A 118 4.28 -8.16 12.45
C GLU A 118 3.02 -7.99 11.59
N ALA A 119 3.12 -8.07 10.26
CA ALA A 119 1.96 -7.96 9.39
C ALA A 119 1.17 -9.27 9.33
N ASP A 120 -0.16 -9.17 9.34
CA ASP A 120 -1.05 -10.34 9.20
C ASP A 120 -1.11 -10.81 7.73
N PHE A 121 -0.96 -9.89 6.78
CA PHE A 121 -0.88 -10.14 5.34
C PHE A 121 -0.02 -9.09 4.63
N LEU A 122 0.44 -9.43 3.43
CA LEU A 122 1.14 -8.52 2.52
C LEU A 122 0.36 -8.42 1.19
N SER A 123 0.41 -7.27 0.54
CA SER A 123 -0.20 -7.07 -0.78
C SER A 123 0.75 -6.32 -1.69
N PHE A 124 1.09 -6.87 -2.85
CA PHE A 124 1.95 -6.15 -3.80
C PHE A 124 1.17 -5.04 -4.50
N GLY A 125 1.52 -3.79 -4.19
CA GLY A 125 1.15 -2.60 -4.98
C GLY A 125 2.08 -2.45 -6.17
N THR A 126 1.91 -3.31 -7.16
CA THR A 126 2.87 -3.45 -8.27
C THR A 126 2.99 -2.22 -9.16
N ASN A 127 2.00 -1.34 -9.18
CA ASN A 127 2.08 -0.07 -9.91
C ASN A 127 3.19 0.81 -9.32
N ASP A 128 3.08 1.16 -8.04
CA ASP A 128 4.08 1.97 -7.33
C ASP A 128 5.42 1.24 -7.22
N LEU A 129 5.41 -0.09 -7.01
CA LEU A 129 6.64 -0.88 -7.00
C LEU A 129 7.38 -0.81 -8.36
N THR A 130 6.66 -0.89 -9.47
CA THR A 130 7.22 -0.74 -10.82
C THR A 130 7.76 0.67 -11.03
N GLN A 131 7.00 1.70 -10.62
CA GLN A 131 7.47 3.08 -10.70
C GLN A 131 8.81 3.28 -9.98
N MET A 132 8.92 2.81 -8.74
CA MET A 132 10.13 3.00 -7.94
C MET A 132 11.29 2.10 -8.41
N THR A 133 11.01 0.90 -8.89
CA THR A 133 12.04 -0.04 -9.35
C THR A 133 12.63 0.40 -10.69
N CYS A 134 11.78 0.81 -11.63
CA CYS A 134 12.21 1.23 -12.96
C CYS A 134 12.62 2.72 -13.01
N GLY A 135 12.27 3.51 -11.99
CA GLY A 135 12.48 4.96 -12.00
C GLY A 135 11.53 5.68 -12.96
N PHE A 136 10.31 5.16 -13.14
CA PHE A 136 9.33 5.68 -14.08
C PHE A 136 8.19 6.39 -13.34
N SER A 137 7.95 7.66 -13.65
CA SER A 137 6.68 8.31 -13.33
C SER A 137 5.63 7.78 -14.30
N ARG A 138 4.58 7.13 -13.79
CA ARG A 138 3.53 6.57 -14.63
C ARG A 138 2.85 7.63 -15.50
N ASP A 139 2.64 8.81 -14.94
CA ASP A 139 2.00 9.94 -15.64
C ASP A 139 2.88 10.52 -16.76
N ASP A 140 4.20 10.34 -16.68
CA ASP A 140 5.15 10.86 -17.67
C ASP A 140 5.66 9.79 -18.64
N ALA A 141 5.61 8.52 -18.25
CA ALA A 141 6.23 7.42 -18.98
C ALA A 141 5.64 7.24 -20.39
N GLY A 142 4.36 7.59 -20.59
CA GLY A 142 3.72 7.54 -21.91
C GLY A 142 4.45 8.33 -23.00
N LYS A 143 5.28 9.33 -22.64
CA LYS A 143 6.08 10.13 -23.57
C LYS A 143 7.20 9.33 -24.26
N PHE A 144 7.69 8.25 -23.64
CA PHE A 144 8.82 7.47 -24.16
C PHE A 144 8.59 5.95 -24.18
N LEU A 145 7.73 5.43 -23.31
CA LEU A 145 7.61 3.99 -23.08
C LEU A 145 7.09 3.25 -24.32
N LYS A 146 6.20 3.89 -25.10
CA LYS A 146 5.78 3.37 -26.40
C LYS A 146 6.96 3.16 -27.35
N HIS A 147 7.85 4.15 -27.43
CA HIS A 147 9.06 4.05 -28.25
C HIS A 147 10.01 2.97 -27.75
N TYR A 148 10.13 2.79 -26.43
CA TYR A 148 10.96 1.72 -25.87
C TYR A 148 10.45 0.33 -26.26
N VAL A 149 9.12 0.14 -26.29
CA VAL A 149 8.51 -1.12 -26.76
C VAL A 149 8.73 -1.30 -28.26
N GLU A 150 8.53 -0.25 -29.08
CA GLU A 150 8.80 -0.29 -30.53
C GLU A 150 10.27 -0.59 -30.85
N MET A 151 11.21 -0.11 -30.04
CA MET A 151 12.65 -0.37 -30.15
C MET A 151 13.07 -1.72 -29.57
N GLY A 152 12.17 -2.45 -28.91
CA GLY A 152 12.48 -3.72 -28.25
C GLY A 152 13.35 -3.60 -26.98
N ILE A 153 13.41 -2.40 -26.37
CA ILE A 153 14.07 -2.20 -25.07
C ILE A 153 13.27 -2.93 -23.96
N TYR A 154 11.95 -2.81 -24.01
CA TYR A 154 11.03 -3.64 -23.24
C TYR A 154 10.18 -4.46 -24.21
N GLU A 155 9.91 -5.72 -23.90
CA GLU A 155 8.99 -6.54 -24.70
C GLU A 155 7.55 -6.00 -24.63
N ARG A 156 7.16 -5.49 -23.46
CA ARG A 156 5.85 -4.91 -23.17
C ARG A 156 5.99 -3.76 -22.19
N ASP A 157 4.95 -2.93 -22.14
CA ASP A 157 4.82 -1.90 -21.12
C ASP A 157 4.84 -2.54 -19.71
N PRO A 158 5.84 -2.22 -18.86
CA PRO A 158 5.98 -2.78 -17.53
C PRO A 158 4.86 -2.38 -16.55
N PHE A 159 3.99 -1.43 -16.90
CA PHE A 159 2.78 -1.10 -16.13
C PHE A 159 1.55 -1.92 -16.54
N GLN A 160 1.63 -2.65 -17.66
CA GLN A 160 0.55 -3.53 -18.14
C GLN A 160 0.84 -4.99 -17.81
N SER A 161 2.10 -5.42 -17.95
CA SER A 161 2.56 -6.76 -17.68
C SER A 161 3.80 -6.67 -16.81
N ILE A 162 3.83 -7.42 -15.71
CA ILE A 162 4.92 -7.32 -14.73
C ILE A 162 6.28 -7.59 -15.39
N ASP A 163 7.25 -6.71 -15.14
CA ASP A 163 8.65 -6.97 -15.49
C ASP A 163 9.20 -8.07 -14.58
N GLN A 164 9.19 -9.30 -15.07
CA GLN A 164 9.63 -10.48 -14.30
C GLN A 164 11.13 -10.45 -13.98
N THR A 165 11.93 -9.68 -14.73
CA THR A 165 13.40 -9.65 -14.63
C THR A 165 13.95 -8.54 -13.74
N GLY A 166 13.14 -7.55 -13.38
CA GLY A 166 13.46 -6.52 -12.40
C GLY A 166 12.47 -6.54 -11.24
N VAL A 167 11.24 -6.03 -11.47
CA VAL A 167 10.19 -5.96 -10.44
C VAL A 167 9.86 -7.34 -9.87
N GLY A 168 9.79 -8.35 -10.73
CA GLY A 168 9.54 -9.74 -10.36
C GLY A 168 10.61 -10.31 -9.42
N ILE A 169 11.88 -9.92 -9.57
CA ILE A 169 12.94 -10.35 -8.66
C ILE A 169 12.71 -9.78 -7.26
N LEU A 170 12.28 -8.52 -7.15
CA LEU A 170 11.92 -7.93 -5.86
C LEU A 170 10.71 -8.63 -5.23
N MET A 171 9.70 -8.98 -6.03
CA MET A 171 8.54 -9.74 -5.56
C MET A 171 8.93 -11.12 -5.04
N GLN A 172 9.73 -11.87 -5.81
CA GLN A 172 10.20 -13.20 -5.42
C GLN A 172 11.02 -13.16 -4.13
N LEU A 173 11.96 -12.20 -4.01
CA LEU A 173 12.75 -12.01 -2.81
C LEU A 173 11.87 -11.67 -1.59
N CYS A 174 10.87 -10.82 -1.78
CA CYS A 174 9.91 -10.47 -0.74
C CYS A 174 9.13 -11.71 -0.26
N VAL A 175 8.60 -12.51 -1.19
CA VAL A 175 7.85 -13.74 -0.86
C VAL A 175 8.74 -14.72 -0.09
N GLU A 176 9.97 -14.95 -0.55
CA GLU A 176 10.94 -15.83 0.12
C GLU A 176 11.22 -15.37 1.56
N LYS A 177 11.58 -14.10 1.74
CA LYS A 177 11.88 -13.50 3.05
C LYS A 177 10.68 -13.51 3.98
N ALA A 178 9.51 -13.13 3.48
CA ALA A 178 8.28 -13.08 4.25
C ALA A 178 7.87 -14.48 4.73
N ARG A 179 7.81 -15.47 3.82
CA ARG A 179 7.45 -16.85 4.18
C ARG A 179 8.49 -17.53 5.08
N LYS A 180 9.78 -17.15 4.98
CA LYS A 180 10.81 -17.61 5.91
C LYS A 180 10.58 -17.09 7.33
N ALA A 181 10.12 -15.85 7.47
CA ALA A 181 9.83 -15.24 8.78
C ALA A 181 8.46 -15.68 9.33
N ASN A 182 7.46 -15.81 8.47
CA ASN A 182 6.09 -16.23 8.80
C ASN A 182 5.56 -17.17 7.70
N PRO A 183 5.66 -18.50 7.88
CA PRO A 183 5.26 -19.49 6.86
C PRO A 183 3.77 -19.48 6.50
N LYS A 184 2.92 -18.82 7.29
CA LYS A 184 1.47 -18.75 7.09
C LYS A 184 1.00 -17.39 6.57
N ILE A 185 1.90 -16.45 6.32
CA ILE A 185 1.53 -15.11 5.88
C ILE A 185 0.82 -15.18 4.53
N GLU A 186 -0.32 -14.52 4.44
CA GLU A 186 -1.02 -14.35 3.17
C GLU A 186 -0.33 -13.25 2.36
N ILE A 187 -0.11 -13.51 1.07
CA ILE A 187 0.53 -12.56 0.15
C ILE A 187 -0.32 -12.46 -1.10
N GLY A 188 -0.88 -11.27 -1.33
CA GLY A 188 -1.67 -10.93 -2.50
C GLY A 188 -0.97 -9.98 -3.46
N ILE A 189 -1.66 -9.64 -4.53
CA ILE A 189 -1.29 -8.59 -5.48
C ILE A 189 -2.54 -7.77 -5.81
N CYS A 190 -2.37 -6.45 -5.92
CA CYS A 190 -3.43 -5.55 -6.37
C CYS A 190 -2.97 -4.71 -7.57
N GLY A 191 -3.93 -4.05 -8.22
CA GLY A 191 -3.68 -3.21 -9.40
C GLY A 191 -3.79 -3.95 -10.74
N GLU A 192 -3.27 -3.32 -11.79
CA GLU A 192 -3.47 -3.75 -13.19
C GLU A 192 -2.89 -5.13 -13.48
N HIS A 193 -1.71 -5.42 -12.94
CA HIS A 193 -1.04 -6.71 -13.11
C HIS A 193 -1.83 -7.87 -12.51
N GLY A 194 -2.67 -7.64 -11.49
CA GLY A 194 -3.52 -8.68 -10.91
C GLY A 194 -4.58 -9.23 -11.87
N GLY A 195 -4.87 -8.51 -12.96
CA GLY A 195 -5.79 -8.95 -14.02
C GLY A 195 -5.10 -9.39 -15.32
N GLU A 196 -3.77 -9.28 -15.43
CA GLU A 196 -3.04 -9.62 -16.65
C GLU A 196 -2.56 -11.08 -16.60
N PRO A 197 -2.90 -11.94 -17.60
CA PRO A 197 -2.66 -13.38 -17.52
C PRO A 197 -1.21 -13.79 -17.26
N LYS A 198 -0.21 -13.19 -17.92
CA LYS A 198 1.20 -13.55 -17.71
C LYS A 198 1.70 -13.15 -16.32
N SER A 199 1.20 -12.04 -15.80
CA SER A 199 1.51 -11.54 -14.46
C SER A 199 0.87 -12.42 -13.38
N VAL A 200 -0.38 -12.85 -13.59
CA VAL A 200 -1.05 -13.83 -12.71
C VAL A 200 -0.32 -15.17 -12.72
N GLU A 201 0.10 -15.66 -13.89
CA GLU A 201 0.91 -16.87 -13.99
C GLU A 201 2.25 -16.71 -13.27
N PHE A 202 2.90 -15.55 -13.38
CA PHE A 202 4.12 -15.24 -12.62
C PHE A 202 3.86 -15.29 -11.10
N CYS A 203 2.82 -14.62 -10.62
CA CYS A 203 2.45 -14.64 -9.20
C CYS A 203 2.16 -16.06 -8.67
N HIS A 204 1.57 -16.94 -9.50
CA HIS A 204 1.35 -18.33 -9.12
C HIS A 204 2.65 -19.12 -8.91
N ARG A 205 3.73 -18.78 -9.62
CA ARG A 205 5.01 -19.50 -9.53
C ARG A 205 5.85 -19.15 -8.30
N ILE A 206 5.65 -17.98 -7.70
CA ILE A 206 6.55 -17.43 -6.65
C ILE A 206 6.04 -17.62 -5.22
#